data_AF-A0A4R1WJI7-F1
#
_entry.id   AF-A0A4R1WJI7-F1
#
_cell.length_a   1.000
_cell.length_b   1.000
_cell.length_c   1.000
_cell.angle_alpha   90.00
_cell.angle_beta   90.00
_cell.angle_gamma   90.00
#
_symmetry.space_group_name_H-M   'P 1'
#
loop_
_entity.id
_entity.type
_entity.pdbx_description
1 polymer ?
#
loop_
_entity_poly.entity_id
_entity_poly.type
_entity_poly.pdbx_seq_one_letter_code
_entity_poly.pdbx_strand_id
1 'polypeptide(L)' 'MPTYTIIAITATDEVGRIHDRMPMAIAKAHWDDWLDPRNQATDDLLALMAPPLDGS' A
#
# COMPACT_ATOMS: atom_id res chain seq x y z
N MET A 1 16.91 12.68 -12.79
CA MET A 1 15.52 12.84 -12.33
C MET A 1 15.17 11.64 -11.47
N PRO A 2 14.53 11.81 -10.29
CA PRO A 2 14.08 10.67 -9.51
C PRO A 2 12.95 9.94 -10.24
N THR A 3 12.93 8.62 -10.11
CA THR A 3 11.87 7.73 -10.59
C THR A 3 11.22 7.05 -9.40
N TYR A 4 10.00 6.54 -9.57
CA TYR A 4 9.26 5.84 -8.53
C TYR A 4 8.44 4.70 -9.15
N THR A 5 7.96 3.80 -8.29
CA THR A 5 7.06 2.70 -8.65
C THR A 5 5.97 2.56 -7.61
N ILE A 6 4.86 1.94 -8.01
CA ILE A 6 3.76 1.58 -7.11
C ILE A 6 3.99 0.17 -6.57
N ILE A 7 3.76 -0.01 -5.27
CA ILE A 7 3.71 -1.34 -4.65
C ILE A 7 2.35 -1.96 -4.99
N ALA A 8 2.35 -3.18 -5.51
CA ALA A 8 1.15 -3.94 -5.82
C ALA A 8 1.05 -5.17 -4.92
N ILE A 9 -0.17 -5.52 -4.53
CA ILE A 9 -0.50 -6.72 -3.75
C ILE A 9 -1.46 -7.60 -4.55
N THR A 10 -1.72 -8.81 -4.05
CA THR A 10 -2.74 -9.70 -4.60
C THR A 10 -4.12 -9.04 -4.46
N ALA A 11 -4.94 -9.11 -5.51
CA ALA A 11 -6.31 -8.61 -5.46
C ALA A 11 -7.18 -9.46 -4.50
N THR A 12 -8.05 -8.82 -3.70
CA THR A 12 -8.81 -9.51 -2.63
C THR A 12 -10.33 -9.51 -2.81
N ASP A 13 -10.84 -9.10 -3.98
CA ASP A 13 -12.26 -8.81 -4.20
C ASP A 13 -12.70 -9.00 -5.68
N GLU A 14 -13.73 -8.27 -6.12
CA GLU A 14 -14.22 -8.25 -7.50
C GLU A 14 -13.13 -7.88 -8.52
N VAL A 15 -12.12 -7.07 -8.14
CA VAL A 15 -10.98 -6.73 -8.99
C VAL A 15 -10.15 -7.97 -9.32
N GLY A 16 -10.11 -8.96 -8.42
CA GLY A 16 -9.45 -10.25 -8.66
C GLY A 16 -10.04 -11.04 -9.83
N ARG A 17 -11.27 -10.72 -10.26
CA ARG A 17 -11.86 -11.30 -11.49
C ARG A 17 -11.31 -10.68 -12.77
N ILE A 18 -10.80 -9.46 -12.68
CA ILE A 18 -10.28 -8.67 -13.80
C ILE A 18 -8.76 -8.87 -13.91
N HIS A 19 -8.05 -8.86 -12.76
CA HIS A 19 -6.60 -8.99 -12.73
C HIS A 19 -6.09 -9.51 -11.37
N ASP A 20 -5.00 -10.28 -11.37
CA ASP A 20 -4.43 -10.92 -10.16
C ASP A 20 -3.81 -9.94 -9.14
N ARG A 21 -3.72 -8.65 -9.47
CA ARG A 21 -3.00 -7.64 -8.68
C ARG A 21 -3.77 -6.34 -8.60
N MET A 22 -3.63 -5.66 -7.47
CA MET A 22 -4.17 -4.32 -7.23
C MET A 22 -3.11 -3.46 -6.50
N PRO A 23 -3.21 -2.13 -6.53
CA PRO A 23 -2.29 -1.27 -5.78
C PRO A 23 -2.44 -1.51 -4.28
N MET A 24 -1.35 -1.37 -3.53
CA MET A 24 -1.37 -1.32 -2.06
C MET A 24 -1.77 0.09 -1.61
N ALA A 25 -2.52 0.18 -0.51
CA ALA A 25 -2.92 1.42 0.12
C ALA A 25 -2.40 1.54 1.57
N ILE A 26 -2.12 2.77 1.99
CA ILE A 26 -1.85 3.14 3.38
C ILE A 26 -2.95 4.10 3.83
N ALA A 27 -3.62 3.78 4.94
CA ALA A 27 -4.65 4.66 5.51
C ALA A 27 -4.05 6.02 5.87
N LYS A 28 -4.81 7.09 5.65
CA LYS A 28 -4.32 8.48 5.81
C LYS A 28 -3.74 8.76 7.19
N ALA A 29 -4.27 8.12 8.25
CA ALA A 29 -3.78 8.27 9.61
C ALA A 29 -2.34 7.74 9.82
N HIS A 30 -1.83 6.91 8.91
CA HIS A 30 -0.50 6.29 8.99
C HIS A 30 0.50 6.86 7.98
N TRP A 31 0.15 7.95 7.29
CA TRP A 31 1.05 8.57 6.31
C TRP A 31 2.34 9.11 6.94
N ASP A 32 2.25 9.70 8.12
CA ASP A 32 3.42 10.25 8.81
C ASP A 32 4.43 9.14 9.13
N ASP A 33 3.96 8.00 9.64
CA ASP A 33 4.80 6.83 9.93
C ASP A 33 5.41 6.24 8.65
N TRP A 34 4.62 6.13 7.57
CA TRP A 34 5.04 5.57 6.29
C TRP A 34 6.04 6.46 5.53
N LEU A 35 5.91 7.78 5.63
CA LEU A 35 6.72 8.75 4.88
C LEU A 35 7.93 9.27 5.66
N ASP A 36 8.07 8.99 6.97
CA ASP A 36 9.27 9.42 7.73
C ASP A 36 10.50 8.63 7.28
N PRO A 37 11.49 9.28 6.62
CA PRO A 37 12.70 8.61 6.14
C PRO A 37 13.61 8.09 7.26
N ARG A 38 13.33 8.44 8.52
CA ARG A 38 14.07 7.97 9.70
C ARG A 38 13.41 6.76 10.36
N ASN A 39 12.20 6.39 9.95
CA ASN A 39 11.52 5.22 10.47
C ASN A 39 12.14 3.95 9.86
N GLN A 40 12.82 3.16 10.68
CA GLN A 40 13.47 1.90 10.27
C GLN A 40 12.75 0.66 10.82
N ALA A 41 11.61 0.82 11.49
CA ALA A 41 10.80 -0.28 12.00
C ALA A 41 10.04 -0.96 10.84
N THR A 42 10.77 -1.72 10.04
CA THR A 42 10.29 -2.28 8.76
C THR A 42 9.08 -3.19 8.96
N ASP A 43 9.08 -4.01 10.02
CA ASP A 43 7.96 -4.91 10.31
C ASP A 43 6.68 -4.13 10.64
N ASP A 44 6.80 -3.04 11.38
CA ASP A 44 5.68 -2.16 11.71
C ASP A 44 5.16 -1.47 10.44
N LEU A 45 6.05 -1.01 9.56
CA LEU A 45 5.68 -0.42 8.26
C LEU A 45 4.99 -1.41 7.33
N LEU A 46 5.46 -2.66 7.27
CA LEU A 46 4.83 -3.73 6.50
C LEU A 46 3.41 -4.03 7.00
N ALA A 47 3.20 -3.94 8.31
CA ALA A 47 1.87 -4.14 8.92
C ALA A 47 0.85 -3.05 8.57
N LEU A 48 1.29 -1.88 8.05
CA LEU A 48 0.40 -0.80 7.61
C LEU A 48 -0.17 -1.03 6.20
N MET A 49 0.42 -1.94 5.42
CA MET A 49 -0.01 -2.21 4.04
C MET A 49 -1.38 -2.89 4.02
N ALA A 50 -2.31 -2.32 3.26
CA ALA A 50 -3.66 -2.87 3.10
C ALA A 50 -4.13 -2.83 1.65
N PRO A 51 -5.15 -3.61 1.28
CA PRO A 51 -5.93 -3.35 0.08
C PRO A 51 -6.52 -1.94 0.07
N PRO A 52 -6.77 -1.35 -1.12
CA PRO A 52 -7.53 -0.12 -1.23
C PRO A 52 -8.92 -0.29 -0.61
N LEU A 53 -9.45 0.78 -0.02
CA LEU A 53 -10.83 0.79 0.43
C LEU A 53 -11.77 0.77 -0.78
N ASP A 54 -12.88 0.04 -0.66
CA ASP A 54 -13.92 -0.02 -1.69
C ASP A 54 -14.40 1.39 -2.06
N GLY A 55 -14.43 1.69 -3.37
CA GLY A 55 -15.00 2.94 -3.90
C GLY A 55 -14.11 4.18 -3.85
N SER A 56 -12.78 4.03 -3.72
CA SER A 56 -11.82 5.13 -3.92
C SER A 56 -11.75 5.66 -5.34
#